data_AF-A0A2W0EMJ9-F1
#
_entry.id   AF-A0A2W0EMJ9-F1
#
_cell.length_a   1.000
_cell.length_b   1.000
_cell.length_c   1.000
_cell.angle_alpha   90.00
_cell.angle_beta   90.00
_cell.angle_gamma   90.00
#
_symmetry.space_group_name_H-M   'P 1'
#
loop_
_entity.id
_entity.type
_entity.pdbx_description
1 polymer ?
#
loop_
_entity_poly.entity_id
_entity_poly.type
_entity_poly.pdbx_seq_one_letter_code
_entity_poly.pdbx_strand_id
1 'polypeptide(L)'
;MQAVQREIAEQLKVQPPFADEAALEVEVARRVAFIQDCLVNSGLKTLVLGISGGVDSLTAGLLAQRAVRELRQRSGDAAYKFIAVRLPYETQFDEHDAQASVDFIKPDERHTVNIGPAVKALANEVAAFEGKHAVSVDFVLGNTKARMRMVAQYTIAGAAHGLVIGTDHAAEAVMGFFTKFGDGACDLAPLSGLVKNQVRAIARSFGAPESLVEKVPTADLEDLSPGKPDEASHGVTYAEIDAFLHGNPVREEAFKIICDTYNKTHHKRVMPFAP
;
A
#
# COMPACT_ATOMS: atom_id res chain seq x y z
N MET A 1 5.42 -11.99 26.07
CA MET A 1 4.57 -11.67 24.89
C MET A 1 4.22 -10.19 24.85
N GLN A 2 3.47 -9.64 25.83
CA GLN A 2 3.04 -8.23 25.81
C GLN A 2 4.16 -7.19 25.68
N ALA A 3 5.32 -7.40 26.33
CA ALA A 3 6.46 -6.49 26.20
C ALA A 3 6.99 -6.41 24.76
N VAL A 4 7.10 -7.56 24.08
CA VAL A 4 7.55 -7.66 22.68
C VAL A 4 6.53 -7.05 21.72
N GLN A 5 5.22 -7.29 21.95
CA GLN A 5 4.16 -6.63 21.17
C GLN A 5 4.26 -5.11 21.27
N ARG A 6 4.43 -4.59 22.49
CA ARG A 6 4.57 -3.16 22.73
C ARG A 6 5.79 -2.58 22.02
N GLU A 7 6.94 -3.24 22.12
CA GLU A 7 8.17 -2.80 21.45
C GLU A 7 7.99 -2.73 19.93
N ILE A 8 7.43 -3.77 19.30
CA ILE A 8 7.18 -3.80 17.85
C ILE A 8 6.16 -2.72 17.46
N ALA A 9 5.08 -2.57 18.23
CA ALA A 9 4.06 -1.55 17.99
C ALA A 9 4.64 -0.12 18.08
N GLU A 10 5.52 0.15 19.05
CA GLU A 10 6.23 1.42 19.18
C GLU A 10 7.17 1.67 17.98
N GLN A 11 7.95 0.67 17.56
CA GLN A 11 8.84 0.78 16.39
C GLN A 11 8.07 1.06 15.10
N LEU A 12 6.89 0.46 14.94
CA LEU A 12 6.00 0.67 13.79
C LEU A 12 5.06 1.88 13.96
N LYS A 13 5.18 2.64 15.06
CA LYS A 13 4.36 3.81 15.37
C LYS A 13 2.85 3.51 15.27
N VAL A 14 2.45 2.34 15.77
CA VAL A 14 1.06 1.87 15.73
C VAL A 14 0.16 2.88 16.43
N GLN A 15 -0.92 3.27 15.76
CA GLN A 15 -1.91 4.16 16.33
C GLN A 15 -2.84 3.40 17.28
N PRO A 16 -3.21 3.99 18.43
CA PRO A 16 -4.17 3.38 19.33
C PRO A 16 -5.52 3.17 18.61
N PRO A 17 -6.35 2.21 19.05
CA PRO A 17 -7.71 2.07 18.53
C PRO A 17 -8.47 3.40 18.58
N PHE A 18 -9.28 3.67 17.55
CA PHE A 18 -10.13 4.87 17.56
C PHE A 18 -11.20 4.70 18.64
N ALA A 19 -11.27 5.65 19.58
CA ALA A 19 -12.23 5.60 20.67
C ALA A 19 -13.66 5.85 20.17
N ASP A 20 -13.81 6.74 19.19
CA ASP A 20 -15.06 7.16 18.58
C ASP A 20 -14.83 7.75 17.18
N GLU A 21 -15.90 8.23 16.55
CA GLU A 21 -15.86 8.89 15.24
C GLU A 21 -15.04 10.18 15.24
N ALA A 22 -15.01 10.93 16.35
CA ALA A 22 -14.22 12.15 16.45
C ALA A 22 -12.71 11.84 16.43
N ALA A 23 -12.28 10.79 17.14
CA ALA A 23 -10.90 10.32 17.10
C ALA A 23 -10.49 9.86 15.69
N LEU A 24 -11.40 9.20 14.97
CA LEU A 24 -11.19 8.83 13.57
C LEU A 24 -11.00 10.05 12.68
N GLU A 25 -11.88 11.06 12.78
CA GLU A 25 -11.78 12.27 11.95
C GLU A 25 -10.52 13.10 12.27
N VAL A 26 -10.07 13.13 13.52
CA VAL A 26 -8.78 13.72 13.90
C VAL A 26 -7.63 13.00 13.18
N GLU A 27 -7.67 11.66 13.11
CA GLU A 27 -6.65 10.88 12.42
C GLU A 27 -6.67 11.09 10.90
N VAL A 28 -7.87 11.19 10.30
CA VAL A 28 -8.03 11.56 8.89
C VAL A 28 -7.44 12.94 8.62
N ALA A 29 -7.77 13.94 9.43
CA ALA A 29 -7.24 15.29 9.30
C ALA A 29 -5.72 15.32 9.43
N ARG A 30 -5.15 14.55 10.37
CA ARG A 30 -3.70 14.42 10.56
C ARG A 30 -3.01 13.87 9.32
N ARG A 31 -3.58 12.83 8.70
CA ARG A 31 -3.02 12.19 7.49
C ARG A 31 -3.17 13.07 6.25
N VAL A 32 -4.29 13.77 6.12
CA VAL A 32 -4.47 14.78 5.07
C VAL A 32 -3.44 15.91 5.22
N ALA A 33 -3.29 16.46 6.42
CA ALA A 33 -2.29 17.50 6.69
C ALA A 33 -0.87 17.03 6.37
N PHE A 34 -0.50 15.81 6.75
CA PHE A 34 0.79 15.20 6.39
C PHE A 34 1.03 15.19 4.87
N ILE A 35 0.05 14.75 4.07
CA ILE A 35 0.15 14.75 2.60
C ILE A 35 0.33 16.18 2.07
N GLN A 36 -0.43 17.13 2.61
CA GLN A 36 -0.34 18.53 2.20
C GLN A 36 1.04 19.12 2.51
N ASP A 37 1.58 18.85 3.70
CA ASP A 37 2.90 19.33 4.12
C ASP A 37 4.00 18.74 3.25
N CYS A 38 3.95 17.45 2.90
CA CYS A 38 4.90 16.83 1.97
C CYS A 38 4.91 17.52 0.60
N LEU A 39 3.74 17.78 0.02
CA LEU A 39 3.63 18.51 -1.26
C LEU A 39 4.18 19.93 -1.15
N VAL A 40 3.74 20.69 -0.14
CA VAL A 40 4.16 22.09 0.04
C VAL A 40 5.66 22.19 0.26
N ASN A 41 6.24 21.34 1.12
CA ASN A 41 7.66 21.38 1.46
C ASN A 41 8.57 20.93 0.31
N SER A 42 8.10 20.04 -0.56
CA SER A 42 8.85 19.63 -1.76
C SER A 42 8.81 20.66 -2.88
N GLY A 43 7.88 21.63 -2.82
CA GLY A 43 7.60 22.56 -3.91
C GLY A 43 6.87 21.93 -5.11
N LEU A 44 6.50 20.65 -5.01
CA LEU A 44 5.78 19.91 -6.05
C LEU A 44 4.26 20.07 -5.87
N LYS A 45 3.52 19.78 -6.94
CA LYS A 45 2.06 20.00 -7.00
C LYS A 45 1.26 18.75 -7.34
N THR A 46 1.92 17.68 -7.75
CA THR A 46 1.27 16.46 -8.22
C THR A 46 1.49 15.31 -7.23
N LEU A 47 0.43 14.56 -6.93
CA LEU A 47 0.51 13.25 -6.28
C LEU A 47 0.23 12.15 -7.29
N VAL A 48 0.92 11.03 -7.19
CA VAL A 48 0.73 9.84 -8.04
C VAL A 48 0.55 8.62 -7.15
N LEU A 49 -0.45 7.79 -7.43
CA LEU A 49 -0.68 6.53 -6.73
C LEU A 49 -1.29 5.48 -7.65
N GLY A 50 -0.76 4.26 -7.57
CA GLY A 50 -1.34 3.06 -8.15
C GLY A 50 -2.62 2.64 -7.43
N ILE A 51 -3.73 2.50 -8.16
CA ILE A 51 -5.00 2.02 -7.64
C ILE A 51 -5.23 0.58 -8.09
N SER A 52 -5.15 -0.36 -7.16
CA SER A 52 -5.27 -1.80 -7.42
C SER A 52 -6.69 -2.32 -7.28
N GLY A 53 -7.57 -1.58 -6.59
CA GLY A 53 -8.88 -2.07 -6.16
C GLY A 53 -8.88 -2.69 -4.75
N GLY A 54 -7.73 -2.75 -4.08
CA GLY A 54 -7.63 -3.06 -2.66
C GLY A 54 -7.89 -1.84 -1.77
N VAL A 55 -8.37 -2.09 -0.54
CA VAL A 55 -8.77 -1.05 0.43
C VAL A 55 -7.64 -0.06 0.78
N ASP A 56 -6.38 -0.49 0.74
CA ASP A 56 -5.25 0.38 1.11
C ASP A 56 -5.05 1.47 0.05
N SER A 57 -5.01 1.08 -1.24
CA SER A 57 -4.93 2.03 -2.36
C SER A 57 -6.16 2.93 -2.45
N LEU A 58 -7.36 2.41 -2.16
CA LEU A 58 -8.59 3.18 -2.07
C LEU A 58 -8.49 4.25 -0.99
N THR A 59 -8.08 3.87 0.23
CA THR A 59 -7.97 4.76 1.39
C THR A 59 -6.92 5.85 1.15
N ALA A 60 -5.73 5.47 0.70
CA ALA A 60 -4.67 6.42 0.37
C ALA A 60 -5.09 7.36 -0.77
N GLY A 61 -5.78 6.87 -1.79
CA GLY A 61 -6.31 7.69 -2.88
C GLY A 61 -7.38 8.69 -2.42
N LEU A 62 -8.28 8.29 -1.52
CA LEU A 62 -9.28 9.19 -0.92
C LEU A 62 -8.63 10.31 -0.10
N LEU A 63 -7.63 9.97 0.73
CA LEU A 63 -6.85 10.94 1.48
C LEU A 63 -6.09 11.90 0.54
N ALA A 64 -5.46 11.37 -0.51
CA ALA A 64 -4.74 12.16 -1.52
C ALA A 64 -5.66 13.15 -2.23
N GLN A 65 -6.81 12.70 -2.73
CA GLN A 65 -7.78 13.55 -3.43
C GLN A 65 -8.35 14.63 -2.50
N ARG A 66 -8.64 14.29 -1.23
CA ARG A 66 -9.04 15.29 -0.22
C ARG A 66 -7.94 16.32 0.01
N ALA A 67 -6.68 15.88 0.15
CA ALA A 67 -5.55 16.75 0.40
C ALA A 67 -5.34 17.77 -0.72
N VAL A 68 -5.30 17.36 -1.99
CA VAL A 68 -5.11 18.29 -3.12
C VAL A 68 -6.30 19.22 -3.29
N ARG A 69 -7.53 18.75 -3.09
CA ARG A 69 -8.73 19.59 -3.15
C ARG A 69 -8.71 20.69 -2.09
N GLU A 70 -8.42 20.36 -0.84
CA GLU A 70 -8.33 21.32 0.25
C GLU A 70 -7.16 22.30 0.04
N LEU A 71 -6.02 21.83 -0.49
CA LEU A 71 -4.91 22.71 -0.87
C LEU A 71 -5.29 23.71 -1.95
N ARG A 72 -5.99 23.29 -3.01
CA ARG A 72 -6.51 24.20 -4.05
C ARG A 72 -7.42 25.25 -3.45
N GLN A 73 -8.34 24.85 -2.57
CA GLN A 73 -9.30 25.75 -1.92
C GLN A 73 -8.61 26.78 -1.02
N ARG A 74 -7.59 26.36 -0.25
CA ARG A 74 -6.87 27.23 0.69
C ARG A 74 -5.86 28.16 0.00
N SER A 75 -5.16 27.67 -1.02
CA SER A 75 -4.09 28.41 -1.68
C SER A 75 -4.54 29.20 -2.90
N GLY A 76 -5.66 28.82 -3.52
CA GLY A 76 -6.09 29.36 -4.82
C GLY A 76 -5.28 28.82 -6.02
N ASP A 77 -4.30 27.96 -5.78
CA ASP A 77 -3.45 27.39 -6.82
C ASP A 77 -4.11 26.14 -7.43
N ALA A 78 -4.64 26.28 -8.64
CA ALA A 78 -5.31 25.19 -9.35
C ALA A 78 -4.34 24.09 -9.85
N ALA A 79 -3.02 24.26 -9.73
CA ALA A 79 -2.04 23.29 -10.20
C ALA A 79 -1.92 22.04 -9.31
N TYR A 80 -2.33 22.13 -8.03
CA TYR A 80 -2.35 20.95 -7.17
C TYR A 80 -3.27 19.88 -7.75
N LYS A 81 -2.78 18.65 -7.92
CA LYS A 81 -3.59 17.57 -8.50
C LYS A 81 -3.17 16.17 -8.03
N PHE A 82 -4.11 15.24 -8.12
CA PHE A 82 -3.87 13.82 -7.87
C PHE A 82 -4.13 12.98 -9.14
N ILE A 83 -3.13 12.18 -9.51
CA ILE A 83 -3.18 11.23 -10.61
C ILE A 83 -3.33 9.83 -10.03
N ALA A 84 -4.51 9.23 -10.25
CA ALA A 84 -4.73 7.82 -9.98
C ALA A 84 -4.30 6.99 -11.19
N VAL A 85 -3.52 5.94 -10.96
CA VAL A 85 -2.94 5.12 -12.04
C VAL A 85 -3.40 3.68 -11.90
N ARG A 86 -4.06 3.11 -12.91
CA ARG A 86 -4.22 1.65 -12.99
C ARG A 86 -2.96 1.02 -13.59
N LEU A 87 -2.48 -0.06 -12.97
CA LEU A 87 -1.21 -0.71 -13.33
C LEU A 87 -1.38 -2.22 -13.60
N PRO A 88 -2.23 -2.62 -14.56
CA PRO A 88 -2.52 -4.02 -14.82
C PRO A 88 -1.31 -4.73 -15.45
N TYR A 89 -1.12 -6.00 -15.10
CA TYR A 89 -0.29 -6.91 -15.89
C TYR A 89 -1.19 -7.62 -16.89
N GLU A 90 -1.10 -7.22 -18.16
CA GLU A 90 -2.04 -7.69 -19.20
C GLU A 90 -3.49 -7.38 -18.84
N THR A 91 -4.29 -8.39 -18.54
CA THR A 91 -5.67 -8.26 -18.06
C THR A 91 -5.68 -8.60 -16.57
N GLN A 92 -6.04 -7.61 -15.75
CA GLN A 92 -6.16 -7.78 -14.31
C GLN A 92 -7.46 -8.52 -13.96
N PHE A 93 -7.38 -9.50 -13.04
CA PHE A 93 -8.53 -10.34 -12.67
C PHE A 93 -9.66 -9.55 -12.01
N ASP A 94 -9.29 -8.63 -11.11
CA ASP A 94 -10.17 -7.79 -10.31
C ASP A 94 -10.24 -6.34 -10.83
N GLU A 95 -10.07 -6.17 -12.14
CA GLU A 95 -10.10 -4.86 -12.84
C GLU A 95 -11.37 -4.04 -12.52
N HIS A 96 -12.51 -4.71 -12.32
CA HIS A 96 -13.76 -4.05 -11.94
C HIS A 96 -13.69 -3.35 -10.58
N ASP A 97 -12.99 -3.92 -9.60
CA ASP A 97 -12.78 -3.30 -8.28
C ASP A 97 -11.82 -2.12 -8.36
N ALA A 98 -10.76 -2.24 -9.18
CA ALA A 98 -9.83 -1.15 -9.44
C ALA A 98 -10.56 0.04 -10.08
N GLN A 99 -11.41 -0.22 -11.08
CA GLN A 99 -12.21 0.80 -11.74
C GLN A 99 -13.25 1.42 -10.79
N ALA A 100 -13.95 0.61 -9.99
CA ALA A 100 -14.88 1.08 -8.98
C ALA A 100 -14.20 1.96 -7.91
N SER A 101 -12.97 1.61 -7.52
CA SER A 101 -12.17 2.43 -6.60
C SER A 101 -11.80 3.78 -7.22
N VAL A 102 -11.31 3.80 -8.47
CA VAL A 102 -11.01 5.05 -9.20
C VAL A 102 -12.28 5.91 -9.37
N ASP A 103 -13.42 5.29 -9.67
CA ASP A 103 -14.69 5.97 -9.83
C ASP A 103 -15.19 6.58 -8.52
N PHE A 104 -15.01 5.89 -7.41
CA PHE A 104 -15.35 6.38 -6.09
C PHE A 104 -14.43 7.52 -5.64
N ILE A 105 -13.11 7.39 -5.84
CA ILE A 105 -12.10 8.40 -5.46
C ILE A 105 -12.32 9.73 -6.21
N LYS A 106 -12.74 9.68 -7.47
CA LYS A 106 -12.86 10.85 -8.36
C LYS A 106 -11.56 11.68 -8.41
N PRO A 107 -10.44 11.05 -8.84
CA PRO A 107 -9.15 11.72 -8.95
C PRO A 107 -9.19 12.82 -10.01
N ASP A 108 -8.28 13.79 -9.92
CA ASP A 108 -8.18 14.86 -10.91
C ASP A 108 -7.75 14.32 -12.29
N GLU A 109 -6.88 13.31 -12.32
CA GLU A 109 -6.51 12.59 -13.54
C GLU A 109 -6.55 11.07 -13.33
N ARG A 110 -6.89 10.35 -14.42
CA ARG A 110 -6.97 8.89 -14.47
C ARG A 110 -6.03 8.38 -15.54
N HIS A 111 -5.00 7.64 -15.14
CA HIS A 111 -4.01 7.08 -16.05
C HIS A 111 -4.10 5.54 -16.03
N THR A 112 -3.57 4.90 -17.06
CA THR A 112 -3.39 3.45 -17.09
C THR A 112 -2.08 3.12 -17.78
N VAL A 113 -1.25 2.29 -17.14
CA VAL A 113 -0.01 1.78 -17.70
C VAL A 113 -0.01 0.26 -17.58
N ASN A 114 -0.12 -0.43 -18.71
CA ASN A 114 0.01 -1.88 -18.72
C ASN A 114 1.49 -2.26 -18.55
N ILE A 115 1.83 -2.95 -17.47
CA ILE A 115 3.21 -3.34 -17.17
C ILE A 115 3.66 -4.61 -17.90
N GLY A 116 2.72 -5.32 -18.54
CA GLY A 116 2.95 -6.60 -19.22
C GLY A 116 4.14 -6.61 -20.17
N PRO A 117 4.21 -5.67 -21.14
CA PRO A 117 5.33 -5.61 -22.08
C PRO A 117 6.70 -5.45 -21.39
N ALA A 118 6.81 -4.57 -20.40
CA ALA A 118 8.07 -4.32 -19.69
C ALA A 118 8.51 -5.54 -18.84
N VAL A 119 7.56 -6.17 -18.14
CA VAL A 119 7.82 -7.36 -17.34
C VAL A 119 8.29 -8.52 -18.22
N LYS A 120 7.60 -8.77 -19.35
CA LYS A 120 7.95 -9.85 -20.29
C LYS A 120 9.29 -9.63 -20.96
N ALA A 121 9.58 -8.39 -21.38
CA ALA A 121 10.86 -8.05 -21.97
C ALA A 121 12.02 -8.34 -20.99
N LEU A 122 11.90 -7.90 -19.74
CA LEU A 122 12.91 -8.20 -18.72
C LEU A 122 13.01 -9.71 -18.47
N ALA A 123 11.88 -10.42 -18.33
CA ALA A 123 11.87 -11.85 -18.07
C ALA A 123 12.65 -12.65 -19.13
N ASN A 124 12.53 -12.28 -20.40
CA ASN A 124 13.21 -12.95 -21.52
C ASN A 124 14.73 -12.76 -21.50
N GLU A 125 15.25 -11.70 -20.88
CA GLU A 125 16.68 -11.40 -20.81
C GLU A 125 17.37 -12.02 -19.57
N VAL A 126 16.61 -12.59 -18.63
CA VAL A 126 17.17 -13.15 -17.39
C VAL A 126 17.52 -14.64 -17.55
N ALA A 127 18.75 -14.92 -17.95
CA ALA A 127 19.29 -16.29 -18.05
C ALA A 127 19.21 -17.08 -16.72
N ALA A 128 19.12 -16.40 -15.56
CA ALA A 128 18.98 -17.06 -14.26
C ALA A 128 17.67 -17.85 -14.08
N PHE A 129 16.69 -17.66 -14.98
CA PHE A 129 15.46 -18.47 -15.02
C PHE A 129 15.63 -19.82 -15.74
N GLU A 130 16.72 -20.01 -16.50
CA GLU A 130 16.96 -21.26 -17.21
C GLU A 130 17.03 -22.45 -16.24
N GLY A 131 16.27 -23.51 -16.55
CA GLY A 131 16.20 -24.73 -15.73
C GLY A 131 15.51 -24.57 -14.37
N LYS A 132 14.92 -23.41 -14.06
CA LYS A 132 14.13 -23.21 -12.82
C LYS A 132 12.71 -23.76 -12.97
N HIS A 133 12.16 -24.24 -11.85
CA HIS A 133 10.75 -24.66 -11.80
C HIS A 133 9.81 -23.47 -12.02
N ALA A 134 8.70 -23.69 -12.72
CA ALA A 134 7.74 -22.65 -13.06
C ALA A 134 7.24 -21.84 -11.85
N VAL A 135 6.96 -22.51 -10.72
CA VAL A 135 6.52 -21.86 -9.48
C VAL A 135 7.57 -20.90 -8.92
N SER A 136 8.86 -21.26 -9.01
CA SER A 136 9.95 -20.37 -8.57
C SER A 136 10.09 -19.16 -9.50
N VAL A 137 9.90 -19.36 -10.81
CA VAL A 137 9.94 -18.27 -11.78
C VAL A 137 8.77 -17.33 -11.55
N ASP A 138 7.56 -17.86 -11.37
CA ASP A 138 6.34 -17.08 -11.12
C ASP A 138 6.46 -16.19 -9.88
N PHE A 139 6.94 -16.73 -8.75
CA PHE A 139 7.18 -15.93 -7.54
C PHE A 139 8.16 -14.76 -7.76
N VAL A 140 9.26 -15.01 -8.50
CA VAL A 140 10.25 -13.95 -8.80
C VAL A 140 9.67 -12.93 -9.78
N LEU A 141 8.93 -13.37 -10.80
CA LEU A 141 8.23 -12.49 -11.74
C LEU A 141 7.15 -11.66 -11.05
N GLY A 142 6.47 -12.20 -10.04
CA GLY A 142 5.56 -11.44 -9.18
C GLY A 142 6.23 -10.23 -8.54
N ASN A 143 7.42 -10.40 -7.99
CA ASN A 143 8.23 -9.29 -7.48
C ASN A 143 8.66 -8.32 -8.61
N THR A 144 8.96 -8.82 -9.80
CA THR A 144 9.26 -7.98 -10.97
C THR A 144 8.04 -7.13 -11.37
N LYS A 145 6.83 -7.69 -11.37
CA LYS A 145 5.58 -6.95 -11.61
C LYS A 145 5.46 -5.80 -10.61
N ALA A 146 5.60 -6.08 -9.31
CA ALA A 146 5.54 -5.05 -8.26
C ALA A 146 6.59 -3.94 -8.46
N ARG A 147 7.82 -4.27 -8.86
CA ARG A 147 8.86 -3.29 -9.18
C ARG A 147 8.55 -2.47 -10.43
N MET A 148 7.97 -3.08 -11.47
CA MET A 148 7.58 -2.33 -12.67
C MET A 148 6.42 -1.38 -12.41
N ARG A 149 5.51 -1.71 -11.47
CA ARG A 149 4.49 -0.77 -10.99
C ARG A 149 5.13 0.46 -10.33
N MET A 150 6.16 0.27 -9.51
CA MET A 150 6.94 1.38 -8.94
C MET A 150 7.60 2.22 -10.04
N VAL A 151 8.30 1.60 -11.00
CA VAL A 151 8.94 2.31 -12.12
C VAL A 151 7.92 3.14 -12.90
N ALA A 152 6.75 2.60 -13.20
CA ALA A 152 5.69 3.31 -13.89
C ALA A 152 5.21 4.55 -13.12
N GLN A 153 4.97 4.42 -11.81
CA GLN A 153 4.55 5.53 -10.96
C GLN A 153 5.61 6.63 -10.88
N TYR A 154 6.88 6.27 -10.67
CA TYR A 154 7.97 7.25 -10.65
C TYR A 154 8.22 7.88 -12.02
N THR A 155 7.99 7.16 -13.12
CA THR A 155 8.06 7.74 -14.46
C THR A 155 6.97 8.80 -14.66
N ILE A 156 5.74 8.53 -14.23
CA ILE A 156 4.64 9.50 -14.26
C ILE A 156 4.95 10.69 -13.35
N ALA A 157 5.41 10.44 -12.11
CA ALA A 157 5.74 11.48 -11.15
C ALA A 157 6.87 12.38 -11.65
N GLY A 158 7.93 11.80 -12.24
CA GLY A 158 9.02 12.56 -12.85
C GLY A 158 8.56 13.45 -14.01
N ALA A 159 7.67 12.93 -14.87
CA ALA A 159 7.09 13.69 -15.98
C ALA A 159 6.09 14.77 -15.53
N ALA A 160 5.41 14.56 -14.41
CA ALA A 160 4.37 15.44 -13.89
C ALA A 160 4.82 16.32 -12.70
N HIS A 161 6.12 16.32 -12.38
CA HIS A 161 6.70 17.00 -11.21
C HIS A 161 5.93 16.68 -9.92
N GLY A 162 5.86 15.39 -9.59
CA GLY A 162 5.05 14.88 -8.48
C GLY A 162 5.79 13.97 -7.50
N LEU A 163 5.07 13.60 -6.45
CA LEU A 163 5.47 12.63 -5.44
C LEU A 163 4.67 11.34 -5.59
N VAL A 164 5.31 10.20 -5.36
CA VAL A 164 4.68 8.87 -5.35
C VAL A 164 4.24 8.50 -3.94
N ILE A 165 2.95 8.22 -3.77
CA ILE A 165 2.37 7.75 -2.51
C ILE A 165 2.56 6.24 -2.38
N GLY A 166 2.95 5.78 -1.19
CA GLY A 166 2.93 4.37 -0.80
C GLY A 166 1.74 4.03 0.10
N THR A 167 1.29 2.78 0.06
CA THR A 167 0.14 2.31 0.84
C THR A 167 0.53 1.53 2.11
N ASP A 168 1.84 1.38 2.38
CA ASP A 168 2.33 0.63 3.54
C ASP A 168 1.74 1.15 4.85
N HIS A 169 1.24 0.19 5.64
CA HIS A 169 0.66 0.41 6.96
C HIS A 169 1.22 -0.62 7.95
N ALA A 170 0.96 -0.46 9.25
CA ALA A 170 1.64 -1.25 10.28
C ALA A 170 1.42 -2.78 10.15
N ALA A 171 0.23 -3.20 9.72
CA ALA A 171 -0.08 -4.61 9.50
C ALA A 171 0.66 -5.22 8.28
N GLU A 172 0.99 -4.46 7.23
CA GLU A 172 1.89 -4.91 6.16
C GLU A 172 3.36 -4.87 6.61
N ALA A 173 3.75 -3.79 7.29
CA ALA A 173 5.11 -3.58 7.77
C ALA A 173 5.57 -4.66 8.75
N VAL A 174 4.71 -5.09 9.67
CA VAL A 174 5.04 -6.11 10.67
C VAL A 174 5.30 -7.47 10.01
N MET A 175 4.57 -7.79 8.95
CA MET A 175 4.75 -9.01 8.16
C MET A 175 5.81 -8.83 7.05
N GLY A 176 6.31 -7.61 6.84
CA GLY A 176 7.18 -7.27 5.72
C GLY A 176 6.57 -7.69 4.37
N PHE A 177 5.24 -7.60 4.26
CA PHE A 177 4.45 -8.14 3.16
C PHE A 177 4.32 -7.12 2.03
N PHE A 178 5.48 -6.71 1.51
CA PHE A 178 5.62 -5.84 0.35
C PHE A 178 6.86 -6.25 -0.43
N THR A 179 6.91 -5.92 -1.72
CA THR A 179 8.12 -6.13 -2.52
C THR A 179 9.13 -5.05 -2.17
N LYS A 180 10.33 -5.44 -1.72
CA LYS A 180 11.41 -4.47 -1.47
C LYS A 180 11.79 -3.76 -2.77
N PHE A 181 11.74 -2.43 -2.73
CA PHE A 181 11.89 -1.53 -3.87
C PHE A 181 10.83 -1.73 -4.98
N GLY A 182 9.69 -2.32 -4.65
CA GLY A 182 8.48 -2.31 -5.46
C GLY A 182 7.46 -1.36 -4.86
N ASP A 183 6.31 -1.87 -4.44
CA ASP A 183 5.25 -1.14 -3.74
C ASP A 183 5.72 -0.46 -2.45
N GLY A 184 6.73 -1.00 -1.77
CA GLY A 184 7.35 -0.35 -0.60
C GLY A 184 8.24 0.86 -0.91
N ALA A 185 8.53 1.18 -2.17
CA ALA A 185 9.30 2.37 -2.54
C ALA A 185 8.36 3.52 -2.93
N CYS A 186 8.36 4.56 -2.11
CA CYS A 186 7.52 5.74 -2.24
C CYS A 186 8.18 6.96 -1.59
N ASP A 187 7.65 8.15 -1.86
CA ASP A 187 8.13 9.41 -1.28
C ASP A 187 7.41 9.77 0.03
N LEU A 188 6.16 9.30 0.19
CA LEU A 188 5.34 9.48 1.38
C LEU A 188 4.39 8.30 1.59
N ALA A 189 4.23 7.88 2.85
CA ALA A 189 3.39 6.75 3.25
C ALA A 189 2.29 7.20 4.25
N PRO A 190 1.17 7.76 3.78
CA PRO A 190 0.15 8.35 4.62
C PRO A 190 -0.68 7.34 5.41
N LEU A 191 -0.47 6.02 5.23
CA LEU A 191 -1.15 4.95 6.00
C LEU A 191 -0.26 4.33 7.09
N SER A 192 1.01 4.73 7.19
CA SER A 192 1.93 4.19 8.20
C SER A 192 1.36 4.32 9.62
N GLY A 193 1.60 3.29 10.44
CA GLY A 193 1.10 3.18 11.81
C GLY A 193 -0.34 2.67 11.94
N LEU A 194 -1.10 2.51 10.85
CA LEU A 194 -2.45 1.94 10.93
C LEU A 194 -2.43 0.41 10.90
N VAL A 195 -3.29 -0.20 11.71
CA VAL A 195 -3.66 -1.61 11.54
C VAL A 195 -4.76 -1.73 10.47
N LYS A 196 -5.04 -2.94 9.96
CA LYS A 196 -5.91 -3.12 8.77
C LYS A 196 -7.33 -2.59 9.01
N ASN A 197 -7.89 -2.84 10.19
CA ASN A 197 -9.23 -2.35 10.54
C ASN A 197 -9.31 -0.82 10.64
N GLN A 198 -8.22 -0.13 11.00
CA GLN A 198 -8.21 1.33 11.00
C GLN A 198 -8.18 1.89 9.56
N VAL A 199 -7.46 1.25 8.64
CA VAL A 199 -7.50 1.59 7.21
C VAL A 199 -8.93 1.46 6.67
N ARG A 200 -9.59 0.33 6.96
CA ARG A 200 -11.00 0.12 6.61
C ARG A 200 -11.94 1.15 7.22
N ALA A 201 -11.74 1.49 8.50
CA ALA A 201 -12.56 2.50 9.19
C ALA A 201 -12.45 3.87 8.52
N ILE A 202 -11.23 4.28 8.12
CA ILE A 202 -11.04 5.50 7.35
C ILE A 202 -11.76 5.41 6.00
N ALA A 203 -11.59 4.34 5.24
CA ALA A 203 -12.31 4.17 3.96
C ALA A 203 -13.84 4.34 4.13
N ARG A 204 -14.41 3.74 5.19
CA ARG A 204 -15.84 3.87 5.51
C ARG A 204 -16.25 5.29 5.87
N SER A 205 -15.43 6.08 6.56
CA SER A 205 -15.78 7.46 6.91
C SER A 205 -15.87 8.37 5.68
N PHE A 206 -15.16 8.03 4.60
CA PHE A 206 -15.33 8.65 3.29
C PHE A 206 -16.57 8.17 2.53
N GLY A 207 -17.33 7.22 3.07
CA GLY A 207 -18.52 6.62 2.45
C GLY A 207 -18.20 5.55 1.41
N ALA A 208 -17.00 4.94 1.46
CA ALA A 208 -16.63 3.89 0.52
C ALA A 208 -17.59 2.69 0.59
N PRO A 209 -17.98 2.11 -0.56
CA PRO A 209 -18.83 0.91 -0.59
C PRO A 209 -18.20 -0.25 0.18
N GLU A 210 -19.01 -0.95 0.97
CA GLU A 210 -18.54 -2.08 1.79
C GLU A 210 -17.89 -3.20 0.94
N SER A 211 -18.36 -3.37 -0.31
CA SER A 211 -17.77 -4.31 -1.26
C SER A 211 -16.30 -4.02 -1.59
N LEU A 212 -15.88 -2.74 -1.53
CA LEU A 212 -14.47 -2.35 -1.72
C LEU A 212 -13.69 -2.38 -0.39
N VAL A 213 -14.34 -2.06 0.72
CA VAL A 213 -13.71 -2.01 2.05
C VAL A 213 -13.37 -3.40 2.57
N GLU A 214 -14.29 -4.36 2.43
CA GLU A 214 -14.14 -5.74 2.93
C GLU A 214 -13.74 -6.73 1.84
N LYS A 215 -13.32 -6.24 0.68
CA LYS A 215 -12.70 -7.07 -0.34
C LYS A 215 -11.55 -7.86 0.28
N VAL A 216 -11.49 -9.16 -0.04
CA VAL A 216 -10.42 -10.05 0.43
C VAL A 216 -9.06 -9.50 -0.04
N PRO A 217 -8.14 -9.17 0.87
CA PRO A 217 -6.83 -8.66 0.50
C PRO A 217 -6.00 -9.69 -0.27
N THR A 218 -5.40 -9.25 -1.36
CA THR A 218 -4.50 -10.04 -2.21
C THR A 218 -3.46 -9.13 -2.86
N ALA A 219 -2.24 -9.62 -3.00
CA ALA A 219 -1.18 -8.94 -3.75
C ALA A 219 -1.30 -9.10 -5.28
N ASP A 220 -2.06 -10.11 -5.75
CA ASP A 220 -2.26 -10.47 -7.17
C ASP A 220 -0.96 -10.43 -8.01
N LEU A 221 0.07 -11.16 -7.55
CA LEU A 221 1.40 -11.21 -8.17
C LEU A 221 1.72 -12.54 -8.87
N GLU A 222 1.16 -13.65 -8.39
CA GLU A 222 1.43 -15.02 -8.85
C GLU A 222 0.44 -15.40 -9.97
N ASP A 223 0.93 -15.67 -11.19
CA ASP A 223 0.08 -16.08 -12.32
C ASP A 223 -0.50 -17.48 -12.13
N LEU A 224 0.19 -18.33 -11.37
CA LEU A 224 -0.27 -19.70 -11.07
C LEU A 224 -1.29 -19.74 -9.92
N SER A 225 -1.50 -18.63 -9.21
CA SER A 225 -2.46 -18.52 -8.10
C SER A 225 -3.03 -17.10 -8.01
N PRO A 226 -3.76 -16.63 -9.05
CA PRO A 226 -4.31 -15.28 -9.10
C PRO A 226 -5.32 -15.08 -7.96
N GLY A 227 -5.30 -13.89 -7.36
CA GLY A 227 -6.18 -13.55 -6.23
C GLY A 227 -5.94 -14.34 -4.93
N LYS A 228 -4.78 -14.99 -4.77
CA LYS A 228 -4.42 -15.70 -3.52
C LYS A 228 -4.53 -14.74 -2.32
N PRO A 229 -5.32 -15.08 -1.28
CA PRO A 229 -5.46 -14.24 -0.11
C PRO A 229 -4.14 -14.05 0.65
N ASP A 230 -3.89 -12.85 1.15
CA ASP A 230 -2.68 -12.55 1.94
C ASP A 230 -2.57 -13.44 3.18
N GLU A 231 -3.70 -13.66 3.88
CA GLU A 231 -3.76 -14.47 5.09
C GLU A 231 -3.32 -15.92 4.86
N ALA A 232 -3.58 -16.46 3.65
CA ALA A 232 -3.10 -17.78 3.26
C ALA A 232 -1.58 -17.82 3.07
N SER A 233 -0.96 -16.71 2.68
CA SER A 233 0.50 -16.56 2.60
C SER A 233 1.14 -16.27 3.96
N HIS A 234 0.45 -15.57 4.84
CA HIS A 234 0.92 -15.23 6.19
C HIS A 234 0.86 -16.41 7.16
N GLY A 235 -0.16 -17.28 7.04
CA GLY A 235 -0.49 -18.27 8.07
C GLY A 235 -1.13 -17.66 9.33
N VAL A 236 -1.48 -16.37 9.28
CA VAL A 236 -2.18 -15.61 10.32
C VAL A 236 -3.19 -14.65 9.68
N THR A 237 -4.28 -14.38 10.39
CA THR A 237 -5.32 -13.46 9.92
C THR A 237 -4.97 -11.99 10.21
N TYR A 238 -5.54 -11.05 9.46
CA TYR A 238 -5.44 -9.63 9.77
C TYR A 238 -6.04 -9.29 11.14
N ALA A 239 -7.07 -10.01 11.58
CA ALA A 239 -7.60 -9.84 12.93
C ALA A 239 -6.56 -10.19 14.01
N GLU A 240 -5.76 -11.23 13.80
CA GLU A 240 -4.65 -11.60 14.70
C GLU A 240 -3.49 -10.61 14.62
N ILE A 241 -3.17 -10.10 13.43
CA ILE A 241 -2.14 -9.07 13.25
C ILE A 241 -2.54 -7.77 13.95
N ASP A 242 -3.77 -7.30 13.75
CA ASP A 242 -4.30 -6.10 14.38
C ASP A 242 -4.33 -6.26 15.91
N ALA A 243 -4.82 -7.41 16.41
CA ALA A 243 -4.81 -7.74 17.83
C ALA A 243 -3.38 -7.76 18.40
N PHE A 244 -2.42 -8.34 17.66
CA PHE A 244 -1.02 -8.35 18.04
C PHE A 244 -0.47 -6.93 18.20
N LEU A 245 -0.68 -6.07 17.20
CA LEU A 245 -0.19 -4.70 17.15
C LEU A 245 -0.85 -3.79 18.19
N HIS A 246 -2.08 -4.08 18.62
CA HIS A 246 -2.74 -3.40 19.74
C HIS A 246 -2.42 -4.01 21.11
N GLY A 247 -1.52 -4.99 21.18
CA GLY A 247 -1.11 -5.60 22.45
C GLY A 247 -2.16 -6.53 23.08
N ASN A 248 -3.18 -6.91 22.31
CA ASN A 248 -4.21 -7.85 22.75
C ASN A 248 -3.66 -9.29 22.75
N PRO A 249 -4.27 -10.21 23.52
CA PRO A 249 -3.94 -11.63 23.46
C PRO A 249 -4.20 -12.21 22.06
N VAL A 250 -3.27 -13.03 21.59
CA VAL A 250 -3.38 -13.80 20.34
C VAL A 250 -2.96 -15.26 20.59
N ARG A 251 -3.30 -16.17 19.67
CA ARG A 251 -2.82 -17.55 19.75
C ARG A 251 -1.28 -17.59 19.74
N GLU A 252 -0.70 -18.53 20.47
CA GLU A 252 0.76 -18.66 20.61
C GLU A 252 1.46 -18.83 19.25
N GLU A 253 0.88 -19.66 18.37
CA GLU A 253 1.39 -19.86 17.01
C GLU A 253 1.39 -18.55 16.20
N ALA A 254 0.32 -17.75 16.28
CA ALA A 254 0.23 -16.47 15.58
C ALA A 254 1.28 -15.47 16.10
N PHE A 255 1.46 -15.39 17.43
CA PHE A 255 2.50 -14.56 18.03
C PHE A 255 3.89 -14.92 17.50
N LYS A 256 4.20 -16.22 17.43
CA LYS A 256 5.50 -16.71 16.94
C LYS A 256 5.70 -16.39 15.47
N ILE A 257 4.70 -16.67 14.63
CA ILE A 257 4.73 -16.36 13.19
C ILE A 257 5.00 -14.86 12.96
N ILE A 258 4.30 -13.99 13.68
CA ILE A 258 4.44 -12.53 13.53
C ILE A 258 5.84 -12.07 13.98
N CYS A 259 6.32 -12.52 15.14
CA CYS A 259 7.65 -12.14 15.64
C CYS A 259 8.78 -12.64 14.72
N ASP A 260 8.72 -13.90 14.31
CA ASP A 260 9.72 -14.49 13.42
C ASP A 260 9.74 -13.78 12.06
N THR A 261 8.57 -13.47 11.51
CA THR A 261 8.43 -12.74 10.25
C THR A 261 8.94 -11.31 10.37
N TYR A 262 8.60 -10.61 11.45
CA TYR A 262 9.10 -9.26 11.74
C TYR A 262 10.63 -9.25 11.72
N ASN A 263 11.27 -10.14 12.47
CA ASN A 263 12.73 -10.21 12.55
C ASN A 263 13.37 -10.54 11.19
N LYS A 264 12.85 -11.54 10.47
CA LYS A 264 13.37 -11.95 9.15
C LYS A 264 13.28 -10.84 8.11
N THR A 265 12.26 -9.98 8.22
CA THR A 265 11.99 -8.92 7.24
C THR A 265 12.55 -7.56 7.66
N HIS A 266 13.33 -7.46 8.75
CA HIS A 266 13.93 -6.21 9.22
C HIS A 266 14.65 -5.43 8.11
N HIS A 267 15.38 -6.13 7.24
CA HIS A 267 16.09 -5.54 6.11
C HIS A 267 15.19 -4.81 5.10
N LYS A 268 13.86 -4.99 5.14
CA LYS A 268 12.91 -4.26 4.27
C LYS A 268 12.48 -2.91 4.86
N ARG A 269 12.58 -2.71 6.17
CA ARG A 269 12.11 -1.50 6.90
C ARG A 269 13.22 -0.51 7.24
N VAL A 270 14.45 -0.79 6.83
CA VAL A 270 15.60 0.08 7.06
C VAL A 270 16.33 0.36 5.76
N MET A 271 17.10 1.45 5.76
CA MET A 271 18.04 1.75 4.69
C MET A 271 19.03 0.60 4.48
N PRO A 272 19.66 0.50 3.29
CA PRO A 272 20.72 -0.48 3.06
C PRO A 272 21.77 -0.47 4.19
N PHE A 273 22.18 -1.65 4.65
CA PHE A 273 23.17 -1.76 5.72
C PHE A 273 24.49 -1.11 5.28
N ALA A 274 25.02 -0.23 6.13
CA ALA A 274 26.30 0.44 5.95
C ALA A 274 27.24 0.08 7.13
N PRO A 275 28.56 -0.10 6.90
CA PRO A 275 29.55 -0.33 7.95
C PRO A 275 29.68 0.81 8.96
#